data_AF-A0A7W1UJ03-F1
#
_entry.id   AF-A0A7W1UJ03-F1
#
_cell.length_a   1.000
_cell.length_b   1.000
_cell.length_c   1.000
_cell.angle_alpha   90.00
_cell.angle_beta   90.00
_cell.angle_gamma   90.00
#
_symmetry.space_group_name_H-M   'P 1'
#
loop_
_entity.id
_entity.type
_entity.pdbx_description
1 polymer ?
#
loop_
_entity_poly.entity_id
_entity_poly.type
_entity_poly.pdbx_seq_one_letter_code
_entity_poly.pdbx_strand_id
1 'polypeptide(L)'
;MSSIPAPYKPLLAARNVERLPIATPLDLAELPIVRSVQKLEAPIDGELPPEAYRSRVRLTGPSGTRIEFVLEGSTEAGLPYGYDGEVLQALFTLINERGAADGVIRNPSLRMIADILGVPMTGKQAARVRSALFRLGNVKIISRIARDAELARQIEAGEAAPRVPSSRRSLDETTAVMHLLDVVYTKVPGGDDRLDYIAINPIFIEQGIAGWVAWIDMEAFTGLRRPIAQRLYGLAAAQCAHGRPTPWTYDLEHLKALCGMSSGTPLREVKRNVEANGQVLVEQGVLSSLTVTKVRSGKYQVAMEPGRLLSVARLLRGAGLLDLQEIRMQLMLLSAIGISGELARTLVRDNAEATYWALAYLLYSQEGSTEEERIRSPSGFVLATVRNGSNLAADQRFARWHERKVREASTPAASAERPAEAPRRLAPRESAPFPADPGAVPIWEGVRRSVEAAHADRPITATMLASVYADRIEGNTLICQTRNAFTHDWVRGAAMAVELSRHLSETTEGQLKELRVRLRAPSEDALVEEAR
;
A
#
# COMPACT_ATOMS: atom_id res chain seq x y z
N MET A 1 33.75 -43.36 5.79
CA MET A 1 35.09 -42.76 5.60
C MET A 1 35.11 -42.30 4.16
N SER A 2 35.30 -41.05 3.74
CA SER A 2 35.84 -39.77 4.24
C SER A 2 35.71 -38.84 3.02
N SER A 3 35.48 -37.53 3.01
CA SER A 3 35.26 -36.44 3.97
C SER A 3 34.94 -35.22 3.10
N ILE A 4 33.96 -34.39 3.49
CA ILE A 4 33.68 -33.08 2.87
C ILE A 4 34.73 -32.06 3.37
N PRO A 5 35.13 -31.07 2.55
CA PRO A 5 34.70 -29.70 2.87
C PRO A 5 34.15 -28.97 1.64
N ALA A 6 32.92 -28.47 1.74
CA ALA A 6 32.38 -27.40 0.90
C ALA A 6 32.92 -26.05 1.42
N PRO A 7 32.84 -24.91 0.69
CA PRO A 7 31.54 -24.35 0.32
C PRO A 7 31.47 -23.49 -0.97
N TYR A 8 30.42 -23.71 -1.77
CA TYR A 8 29.46 -22.72 -2.29
C TYR A 8 29.82 -21.20 -2.34
N LYS A 9 30.95 -20.79 -2.92
CA LYS A 9 31.35 -19.36 -2.99
C LYS A 9 31.07 -18.59 -4.29
N PRO A 10 30.96 -19.19 -5.49
CA PRO A 10 30.51 -18.44 -6.68
C PRO A 10 28.99 -18.32 -6.78
N LEU A 11 28.24 -19.13 -6.01
CA LEU A 11 26.78 -19.01 -5.80
C LEU A 11 26.41 -17.86 -4.84
N LEU A 12 27.41 -17.13 -4.31
CA LEU A 12 27.26 -15.98 -3.41
C LEU A 12 27.87 -14.69 -3.96
N ALA A 13 28.09 -14.58 -5.27
CA ALA A 13 28.31 -13.29 -5.93
C ALA A 13 26.97 -12.60 -6.25
N ALA A 14 26.08 -12.53 -5.24
CA ALA A 14 25.05 -11.51 -5.18
C ALA A 14 25.73 -10.19 -4.79
N ARG A 15 26.39 -9.55 -5.77
CA ARG A 15 26.96 -8.21 -5.61
C ARG A 15 26.57 -7.35 -6.80
N ASN A 16 25.32 -6.94 -6.76
CA ASN A 16 24.89 -5.55 -6.67
C ASN A 16 23.38 -5.57 -6.86
N VAL A 17 22.72 -6.23 -5.91
CA VAL A 17 21.43 -5.71 -5.48
C VAL A 17 21.81 -4.39 -4.84
N GLU A 18 21.83 -3.32 -5.63
CA GLU A 18 21.42 -2.04 -5.08
C GLU A 18 20.07 -2.35 -4.45
N ARG A 19 20.14 -2.65 -3.15
CA ARG A 19 18.97 -2.69 -2.31
C ARG A 19 18.41 -1.29 -2.52
N LEU A 20 17.34 -1.19 -3.31
CA LEU A 20 16.29 -0.22 -3.03
C LEU A 20 16.24 -0.20 -1.51
N PRO A 21 16.47 0.95 -0.86
CA PRO A 21 16.42 0.98 0.59
C PRO A 21 15.11 0.31 0.94
N ILE A 22 15.19 -0.87 1.57
CA ILE A 22 14.04 -1.47 2.19
C ILE A 22 13.80 -0.54 3.38
N ALA A 23 13.20 0.60 3.09
CA ALA A 23 12.40 1.34 4.03
C ALA A 23 11.13 0.49 4.20
N THR A 24 11.25 -0.69 4.80
CA THR A 24 10.18 -1.10 5.70
C THR A 24 10.43 -0.29 6.95
N PRO A 25 9.53 0.65 7.28
CA PRO A 25 9.16 0.70 8.67
C PRO A 25 7.67 0.43 8.86
N LEU A 26 6.83 0.75 7.88
CA LEU A 26 5.39 0.76 8.04
C LEU A 26 4.77 -0.22 7.06
N ASP A 27 4.12 -1.26 7.55
CA ASP A 27 3.10 -1.97 6.77
C ASP A 27 1.78 -1.72 7.48
N LEU A 28 0.88 -1.00 6.82
CA LEU A 28 -0.48 -0.77 7.32
C LEU A 28 -1.16 -2.05 7.80
N ALA A 29 -0.93 -3.17 7.12
CA ALA A 29 -1.51 -4.44 7.52
C ALA A 29 -0.94 -4.95 8.84
N GLU A 30 0.29 -4.60 9.22
CA GLU A 30 0.87 -4.94 10.53
C GLU A 30 0.45 -3.95 11.64
N LEU A 31 -0.14 -2.80 11.30
CA LEU A 31 -0.66 -1.85 12.28
C LEU A 31 -2.12 -2.14 12.67
N PRO A 32 -2.47 -2.18 13.96
CA PRO A 32 -3.85 -2.34 14.43
C PRO A 32 -4.63 -1.02 14.35
N ILE A 33 -4.70 -0.44 13.15
CA ILE A 33 -5.46 0.79 12.87
C ILE A 33 -6.93 0.60 13.19
N VAL A 34 -7.45 -0.58 12.86
CA VAL A 34 -8.81 -0.99 13.17
C VAL A 34 -8.73 -2.01 14.29
N ARG A 35 -9.31 -1.67 15.44
CA ARG A 35 -9.40 -2.56 16.60
C ARG A 35 -10.36 -3.72 16.28
N SER A 36 -9.97 -4.93 16.66
CA SER A 36 -10.81 -6.13 16.47
C SER A 36 -11.90 -6.27 17.54
N VAL A 37 -12.62 -5.17 17.81
CA VAL A 37 -13.77 -5.13 18.73
C VAL A 37 -15.03 -4.73 17.95
N GLN A 38 -16.19 -5.24 18.37
CA GLN A 38 -17.47 -4.91 17.74
C GLN A 38 -18.08 -3.61 18.26
N LYS A 39 -17.73 -3.23 19.50
CA LYS A 39 -18.26 -2.05 20.18
C LYS A 39 -17.14 -1.42 20.99
N LEU A 40 -17.10 -0.09 21.01
CA LEU A 40 -16.23 0.67 21.89
C LEU A 40 -16.68 0.52 23.35
N GLU A 41 -15.70 0.62 24.23
CA GLU A 41 -15.89 0.75 25.66
C GLU A 41 -16.74 2.00 25.98
N ALA A 42 -17.51 1.95 27.08
CA ALA A 42 -18.29 3.09 27.50
C ALA A 42 -17.36 4.21 28.03
N PRO A 43 -17.69 5.49 27.79
CA PRO A 43 -16.95 6.59 28.40
C PRO A 43 -17.00 6.52 29.93
N ILE A 44 -15.89 6.90 30.57
CA ILE A 44 -15.78 7.09 32.02
C ILE A 44 -15.55 8.59 32.22
N ASP A 45 -16.41 9.25 32.99
CA ASP A 45 -16.38 10.70 33.23
C ASP A 45 -16.41 11.56 31.94
N GLY A 46 -17.07 11.06 30.90
CA GLY A 46 -17.23 11.75 29.62
C GLY A 46 -16.13 11.49 28.60
N GLU A 47 -15.07 10.76 28.97
CA GLU A 47 -13.96 10.43 28.07
C GLU A 47 -13.84 8.92 27.85
N LEU A 48 -13.39 8.52 26.65
CA LEU A 48 -13.07 7.11 26.40
C LEU A 48 -11.81 6.70 27.17
N PRO A 49 -11.69 5.44 27.61
CA PRO A 49 -10.46 4.97 28.23
C PRO A 49 -9.29 5.02 27.23
N PRO A 50 -8.03 5.24 27.68
CA PRO A 50 -6.87 5.35 26.80
C PRO A 50 -6.71 4.22 25.79
N GLU A 51 -6.98 2.96 26.15
CA GLU A 51 -6.91 1.83 25.20
C GLU A 51 -7.94 1.91 24.04
N ALA A 52 -8.98 2.73 24.16
CA ALA A 52 -10.00 2.88 23.14
C ALA A 52 -9.58 3.85 22.03
N TYR A 53 -8.78 4.87 22.37
CA TYR A 53 -8.28 5.86 21.41
C TYR A 53 -6.76 5.80 21.20
N ARG A 54 -6.03 4.92 21.90
CA ARG A 54 -4.59 4.77 21.76
C ARG A 54 -4.16 3.32 21.74
N SER A 55 -3.34 2.96 20.75
CA SER A 55 -2.73 1.64 20.64
C SER A 55 -1.24 1.77 20.43
N ARG A 56 -0.48 0.80 20.95
CA ARG A 56 0.97 0.76 20.80
C ARG A 56 1.39 -0.60 20.30
N VAL A 57 2.17 -0.60 19.23
CA VAL A 57 2.75 -1.83 18.67
C VAL A 57 4.24 -1.64 18.52
N ARG A 58 4.99 -2.68 18.90
CA ARG A 58 6.43 -2.74 18.69
C ARG A 58 6.71 -3.81 17.65
N LEU A 59 7.34 -3.38 16.56
CA LEU A 59 7.83 -4.24 15.51
C LEU A 59 9.34 -4.32 15.60
N THR A 60 9.88 -5.50 15.33
CA THR A 60 11.33 -5.70 15.19
C THR A 60 11.59 -6.12 13.76
N GLY A 61 12.31 -5.28 13.02
CA GLY A 61 12.68 -5.55 11.64
C GLY A 61 13.74 -6.66 11.54
N PRO A 62 13.94 -7.24 10.34
CA PRO A 62 14.95 -8.26 10.09
C PRO A 62 16.39 -7.81 10.42
N SER A 63 16.65 -6.51 10.38
CA SER A 63 17.92 -5.85 10.73
C SER A 63 18.12 -5.64 12.24
N GLY A 64 17.18 -6.09 13.08
CA GLY A 64 17.17 -5.76 14.52
C GLY A 64 16.69 -4.34 14.83
N THR A 65 16.29 -3.56 13.82
CA THR A 65 15.67 -2.23 14.01
C THR A 65 14.40 -2.37 14.84
N ARG A 66 14.30 -1.60 15.93
CA ARG A 66 13.11 -1.58 16.77
C ARG A 66 12.28 -0.37 16.40
N ILE A 67 11.04 -0.63 16.02
CA ILE A 67 10.11 0.42 15.65
C ILE A 67 8.93 0.34 16.61
N GLU A 68 8.66 1.44 17.30
CA GLU A 68 7.46 1.60 18.10
C GLU A 68 6.48 2.48 17.32
N PHE A 69 5.29 1.94 17.08
CA PHE A 69 4.16 2.68 16.55
C PHE A 69 3.21 3.00 17.68
N VAL A 70 2.81 4.26 17.76
CA VAL A 70 1.72 4.73 18.60
C VAL A 70 0.62 5.22 17.66
N LEU A 71 -0.51 4.54 17.69
CA LEU A 71 -1.72 4.91 16.98
C LEU A 71 -2.59 5.73 17.93
N GLU A 72 -3.04 6.89 17.50
CA GLU A 72 -3.93 7.78 18.26
C GLU A 72 -5.15 8.09 17.40
N GLY A 73 -6.34 7.92 17.97
CA GLY A 73 -7.62 8.30 17.40
C GLY A 73 -8.23 9.50 18.13
N SER A 74 -9.51 9.75 17.88
CA SER A 74 -10.27 10.78 18.62
C SER A 74 -10.50 10.33 20.06
N THR A 75 -10.36 11.23 21.03
CA THR A 75 -10.70 10.97 22.44
C THR A 75 -12.20 10.75 22.65
N GLU A 76 -13.03 11.28 21.76
CA GLU A 76 -14.49 11.15 21.79
C GLU A 76 -14.98 9.91 21.02
N ALA A 77 -14.38 9.64 19.86
CA ALA A 77 -14.86 8.59 18.94
C ALA A 77 -13.96 7.34 18.91
N GLY A 78 -12.81 7.36 19.58
CA GLY A 78 -11.87 6.24 19.65
C GLY A 78 -11.04 6.04 18.39
N LEU A 79 -10.26 4.96 18.39
CA LEU A 79 -9.68 4.38 17.19
C LEU A 79 -10.77 3.68 16.36
N PRO A 80 -10.58 3.55 15.04
CA PRO A 80 -11.46 2.75 14.19
C PRO A 80 -11.64 1.33 14.74
N TYR A 81 -12.82 0.76 14.53
CA TYR A 81 -13.16 -0.59 14.99
C TYR A 81 -14.19 -1.27 14.10
N GLY A 82 -14.15 -2.61 14.07
CA GLY A 82 -15.10 -3.44 13.35
C GLY A 82 -15.39 -2.97 11.92
N TYR A 83 -16.62 -2.48 11.69
CA TYR A 83 -17.12 -2.03 10.39
C TYR A 83 -16.24 -0.97 9.70
N ASP A 84 -15.47 -0.19 10.47
CA ASP A 84 -14.60 0.83 9.91
C ASP A 84 -13.49 0.23 9.03
N GLY A 85 -13.07 -1.01 9.32
CA GLY A 85 -12.12 -1.73 8.49
C GLY A 85 -12.67 -2.08 7.13
N GLU A 86 -13.95 -2.43 7.04
CA GLU A 86 -14.63 -2.66 5.76
C GLU A 86 -14.66 -1.37 4.94
N VAL A 87 -15.00 -0.23 5.57
CA VAL A 87 -14.98 1.08 4.91
C VAL A 87 -13.57 1.43 4.41
N LEU A 88 -12.53 1.22 5.22
CA LEU A 88 -11.16 1.45 4.80
C LEU A 88 -10.78 0.62 3.57
N GLN A 89 -11.14 -0.68 3.55
CA GLN A 89 -10.90 -1.51 2.37
C GLN A 89 -11.68 -1.04 1.15
N ALA A 90 -12.94 -0.64 1.34
CA ALA A 90 -13.75 -0.09 0.25
C ALA A 90 -13.15 1.19 -0.35
N LEU A 91 -12.49 2.03 0.44
CA LEU A 91 -11.78 3.21 -0.08
C LEU A 91 -10.59 2.81 -0.97
N PHE A 92 -9.82 1.80 -0.58
CA PHE A 92 -8.75 1.28 -1.43
C PHE A 92 -9.29 0.65 -2.73
N THR A 93 -10.40 -0.10 -2.66
CA THR A 93 -11.08 -0.61 -3.86
C THR A 93 -11.55 0.55 -4.75
N LEU A 94 -12.10 1.61 -4.18
CA LEU A 94 -12.56 2.76 -4.95
C LEU A 94 -11.40 3.49 -5.65
N ILE A 95 -10.23 3.55 -5.01
CA ILE A 95 -9.01 4.09 -5.60
C ILE A 95 -8.54 3.25 -6.79
N ASN A 96 -8.60 1.91 -6.67
CA ASN A 96 -8.33 0.99 -7.77
C ASN A 96 -9.23 1.29 -8.98
N GLU A 97 -10.55 1.27 -8.75
CA GLU A 97 -11.55 1.40 -9.80
C GLU A 97 -11.44 2.75 -10.51
N ARG A 98 -11.04 3.81 -9.80
CA ARG A 98 -10.88 5.15 -10.36
C ARG A 98 -9.49 5.47 -10.89
N GLY A 99 -8.51 4.58 -10.68
CA GLY A 99 -7.12 4.86 -11.04
C GLY A 99 -6.53 6.07 -10.30
N ALA A 100 -6.98 6.35 -9.07
CA ALA A 100 -6.58 7.50 -8.27
C ALA A 100 -5.21 7.25 -7.61
N ALA A 101 -4.15 7.22 -8.43
CA ALA A 101 -2.78 6.91 -8.00
C ALA A 101 -2.23 7.87 -6.94
N ASP A 102 -2.77 9.08 -6.84
CA ASP A 102 -2.43 10.10 -5.85
C ASP A 102 -3.11 9.87 -4.48
N GLY A 103 -3.99 8.87 -4.38
CA GLY A 103 -4.76 8.58 -3.17
C GLY A 103 -6.00 9.42 -2.99
N VAL A 104 -6.36 10.27 -3.97
CA VAL A 104 -7.41 11.27 -3.83
C VAL A 104 -8.66 10.86 -4.61
N ILE A 105 -9.73 10.62 -3.87
CA ILE A 105 -11.04 10.34 -4.43
C ILE A 105 -11.83 11.66 -4.45
N ARG A 106 -12.05 12.21 -5.65
CA ARG A 106 -12.79 13.47 -5.83
C ARG A 106 -14.30 13.24 -5.94
N ASN A 107 -15.05 14.11 -5.28
CA ASN A 107 -16.51 14.09 -5.13
C ASN A 107 -17.07 12.68 -4.87
N PRO A 108 -16.56 11.93 -3.88
CA PRO A 108 -17.07 10.62 -3.60
C PRO A 108 -18.49 10.73 -3.03
N SER A 109 -19.40 9.89 -3.48
CA SER A 109 -20.69 9.75 -2.80
C SER A 109 -20.61 8.64 -1.75
N LEU A 110 -21.37 8.77 -0.66
CA LEU A 110 -21.53 7.68 0.31
C LEU A 110 -22.08 6.42 -0.36
N ARG A 111 -22.89 6.57 -1.43
CA ARG A 111 -23.47 5.46 -2.19
C ARG A 111 -22.40 4.62 -2.86
N MET A 112 -21.39 5.25 -3.45
CA MET A 112 -20.27 4.50 -4.06
C MET A 112 -19.56 3.61 -3.04
N ILE A 113 -19.35 4.10 -1.82
CA ILE A 113 -18.73 3.31 -0.75
C ILE A 113 -19.65 2.13 -0.37
N ALA A 114 -20.96 2.36 -0.25
CA ALA A 114 -21.92 1.31 0.07
C ALA A 114 -22.06 0.25 -1.05
N ASP A 115 -21.97 0.67 -2.31
CA ASP A 115 -22.03 -0.22 -3.46
C ASP A 115 -20.83 -1.19 -3.48
N ILE A 116 -19.62 -0.70 -3.19
CA ILE A 116 -18.42 -1.55 -3.03
C ILE A 116 -18.58 -2.54 -1.87
N LEU A 117 -19.22 -2.09 -0.78
CA LEU A 117 -19.50 -2.92 0.39
C LEU A 117 -20.64 -3.91 0.15
N GLY A 118 -21.31 -3.88 -1.00
CA GLY A 118 -22.42 -4.77 -1.32
C GLY A 118 -23.66 -4.55 -0.44
N VAL A 119 -23.84 -3.34 0.10
CA VAL A 119 -24.94 -3.01 1.01
C VAL A 119 -25.84 -1.91 0.45
N PRO A 120 -27.18 -2.00 0.65
CA PRO A 120 -28.08 -0.97 0.17
C PRO A 120 -27.87 0.36 0.91
N MET A 121 -27.91 1.46 0.17
CA MET A 121 -27.81 2.79 0.76
C MET A 121 -29.11 3.18 1.49
N THR A 122 -29.05 3.23 2.82
CA THR A 122 -30.11 3.69 3.72
C THR A 122 -29.60 4.81 4.62
N GLY A 123 -30.48 5.59 5.27
CA GLY A 123 -30.05 6.66 6.19
C GLY A 123 -29.15 6.16 7.34
N LYS A 124 -29.47 4.98 7.91
CA LYS A 124 -28.63 4.32 8.91
C LYS A 124 -27.26 3.94 8.34
N GLN A 125 -27.22 3.45 7.12
CA GLN A 125 -25.98 3.06 6.46
C GLN A 125 -25.11 4.27 6.11
N ALA A 126 -25.71 5.36 5.63
CA ALA A 126 -25.04 6.63 5.41
C ALA A 126 -24.42 7.17 6.71
N ALA A 127 -25.16 7.13 7.82
CA ALA A 127 -24.64 7.52 9.14
C ALA A 127 -23.45 6.65 9.57
N ARG A 128 -23.54 5.32 9.39
CA ARG A 128 -22.42 4.40 9.71
C ARG A 128 -21.16 4.70 8.89
N VAL A 129 -21.29 4.92 7.58
CA VAL A 129 -20.15 5.27 6.72
C VAL A 129 -19.57 6.63 7.12
N ARG A 130 -20.39 7.65 7.38
CA ARG A 130 -19.93 8.96 7.87
C ARG A 130 -19.16 8.83 9.19
N SER A 131 -19.66 8.07 10.15
CA SER A 131 -18.97 7.82 11.42
C SER A 131 -17.65 7.06 11.23
N ALA A 132 -17.59 6.10 10.30
CA ALA A 132 -16.36 5.38 9.97
C ALA A 132 -15.32 6.32 9.35
N LEU A 133 -15.72 7.13 8.36
CA LEU A 133 -14.87 8.13 7.73
C LEU A 133 -14.34 9.15 8.75
N PHE A 134 -15.19 9.59 9.69
CA PHE A 134 -14.78 10.48 10.78
C PHE A 134 -13.70 9.83 11.66
N ARG A 135 -13.89 8.59 12.11
CA ARG A 135 -12.88 7.88 12.92
C ARG A 135 -11.59 7.64 12.16
N LEU A 136 -11.68 7.20 10.90
CA LEU A 136 -10.51 6.97 10.03
C LEU A 136 -9.73 8.27 9.77
N GLY A 137 -10.43 9.39 9.53
CA GLY A 137 -9.82 10.70 9.34
C GLY A 137 -9.12 11.26 10.58
N ASN A 138 -9.49 10.78 11.77
CA ASN A 138 -8.86 11.18 13.03
C ASN A 138 -7.69 10.27 13.45
N VAL A 139 -7.31 9.27 12.65
CA VAL A 139 -6.17 8.40 12.98
C VAL A 139 -4.85 9.10 12.71
N LYS A 140 -4.06 9.24 13.77
CA LYS A 140 -2.65 9.65 13.77
C LYS A 140 -1.76 8.43 14.04
N ILE A 141 -0.71 8.30 13.26
CA ILE A 141 0.28 7.22 13.33
C ILE A 141 1.60 7.87 13.66
N ILE A 142 2.04 7.69 14.90
CA ILE A 142 3.31 8.21 15.40
C ILE A 142 4.31 7.05 15.37
N SER A 143 5.34 7.15 14.53
CA SER A 143 6.41 6.17 14.46
C SER A 143 7.63 6.67 15.20
N ARG A 144 8.17 5.85 16.10
CA ARG A 144 9.47 6.05 16.76
C ARG A 144 10.40 4.95 16.32
N ILE A 145 11.41 5.31 15.54
CA ILE A 145 12.39 4.37 15.05
C ILE A 145 13.62 4.52 15.93
N ALA A 146 13.99 3.45 16.63
CA ALA A 146 15.25 3.36 17.35
C ALA A 146 16.19 2.46 16.53
N ARG A 147 17.24 3.06 15.96
CA ARG A 147 18.29 2.33 15.23
C ARG A 147 19.55 2.23 16.08
N ASP A 148 20.14 1.04 16.15
CA ASP A 148 21.51 0.91 16.63
C ASP A 148 22.43 1.52 15.56
N ALA A 149 23.00 2.69 15.85
CA ALA A 149 23.77 3.46 14.89
C ALA A 149 25.05 2.75 14.43
N GLU A 150 25.60 1.85 15.25
CA GLU A 150 26.76 1.03 14.89
C GLU A 150 26.34 -0.10 13.95
N LEU A 151 25.24 -0.78 14.27
CA LEU A 151 24.70 -1.86 13.44
C LEU A 151 24.15 -1.34 12.09
N ALA A 152 23.52 -0.17 12.07
CA ALA A 152 23.06 0.47 10.85
C ALA A 152 24.24 0.78 9.93
N ARG A 153 25.32 1.36 10.46
CA ARG A 153 26.58 1.60 9.71
C ARG A 153 27.22 0.30 9.22
N GLN A 154 27.22 -0.76 10.02
CA GLN A 154 27.73 -2.08 9.62
C GLN A 154 26.91 -2.69 8.47
N ILE A 155 25.58 -2.60 8.54
CA ILE A 155 24.68 -3.08 7.48
C ILE A 155 24.82 -2.23 6.20
N GLU A 156 24.92 -0.91 6.33
CA GLU A 156 25.18 0.02 5.22
C GLU A 156 26.54 -0.22 4.57
N ALA A 157 27.54 -0.62 5.36
CA ALA A 157 28.85 -1.08 4.87
C ALA A 157 28.81 -2.51 4.27
N GLY A 158 27.66 -3.17 4.26
CA GLY A 158 27.46 -4.50 3.66
C GLY A 158 27.83 -5.69 4.56
N GLU A 159 28.02 -5.47 5.86
CA GLU A 159 28.31 -6.53 6.82
C GLU A 159 27.04 -7.30 7.23
N ALA A 160 27.20 -8.59 7.58
CA ALA A 160 26.10 -9.43 8.03
C ALA A 160 25.71 -9.08 9.47
N ALA A 161 24.44 -8.80 9.72
CA ALA A 161 23.93 -8.46 11.04
C ALA A 161 24.22 -9.58 12.06
N PRO A 162 24.68 -9.26 13.28
CA PRO A 162 24.92 -10.24 14.34
C PRO A 162 23.60 -10.88 14.79
N ARG A 163 23.62 -12.20 15.03
CA ARG A 163 22.43 -13.00 15.38
C ARG A 163 21.88 -12.72 16.78
N VAL A 164 22.58 -11.95 17.62
CA VAL A 164 22.17 -11.64 19.00
C VAL A 164 22.45 -10.15 19.27
N PRO A 165 21.45 -9.35 19.69
CA PRO A 165 21.65 -7.93 20.01
C PRO A 165 22.51 -7.76 21.26
N SER A 166 23.61 -6.99 21.18
CA SER A 166 24.39 -6.59 22.36
C SER A 166 23.69 -5.45 23.10
N SER A 167 23.48 -5.59 24.40
CA SER A 167 22.58 -4.78 25.23
C SER A 167 23.07 -3.37 25.64
N ARG A 168 24.07 -2.79 24.96
CA ARG A 168 24.70 -1.51 25.38
C ARG A 168 25.20 -0.66 24.21
N ARG A 169 24.32 -0.13 23.35
CA ARG A 169 24.71 0.82 22.29
C ARG A 169 23.72 1.98 22.18
N SER A 170 24.23 3.16 21.78
CA SER A 170 23.44 4.38 21.62
C SER A 170 22.46 4.22 20.47
N LEU A 171 21.21 4.61 20.69
CA LEU A 171 20.14 4.55 19.71
C LEU A 171 19.90 5.96 19.17
N ASP A 172 19.91 6.12 17.85
CA ASP A 172 19.37 7.31 17.21
C ASP A 172 17.84 7.15 17.13
N GLU A 173 17.10 8.11 17.69
CA GLU A 173 15.64 8.11 17.71
C GLU A 173 15.09 9.11 16.69
N THR A 174 14.33 8.62 15.72
CA THR A 174 13.57 9.47 14.78
C THR A 174 12.08 9.32 15.06
N THR A 175 11.37 10.44 15.24
CA THR A 175 9.92 10.48 15.38
C THR A 175 9.27 11.07 14.13
N ALA A 176 8.29 10.37 13.56
CA ALA A 176 7.46 10.88 12.48
C ALA A 176 5.97 10.74 12.83
N VAL A 177 5.16 11.70 12.40
CA VAL A 177 3.71 11.72 12.60
C VAL A 177 3.04 11.71 11.24
N MET A 178 2.12 10.76 11.04
CA MET A 178 1.39 10.58 9.79
C MET A 178 -0.11 10.52 10.08
N HIS A 179 -0.92 11.11 9.21
CA HIS A 179 -2.36 10.95 9.23
C HIS A 179 -2.77 9.85 8.26
N LEU A 180 -3.77 9.04 8.60
CA LEU A 180 -4.26 7.96 7.73
C LEU A 180 -5.03 8.50 6.53
N LEU A 181 -5.99 9.36 6.80
CA LEU A 181 -7.00 9.83 5.86
C LEU A 181 -7.31 11.30 6.12
N ASP A 182 -7.62 12.03 5.06
CA ASP A 182 -8.30 13.31 5.12
C ASP A 182 -9.66 13.21 4.42
N VAL A 183 -10.68 13.85 5.01
CA VAL A 183 -12.07 13.82 4.55
C VAL A 183 -12.62 15.23 4.62
N VAL A 184 -12.92 15.81 3.46
CA VAL A 184 -13.46 17.18 3.39
C VAL A 184 -14.93 17.16 2.98
N TYR A 185 -15.72 17.84 3.79
CA TYR A 185 -17.13 18.08 3.57
C TYR A 185 -17.38 19.57 3.30
N THR A 186 -18.16 19.89 2.27
CA THR A 186 -18.78 21.20 2.11
C THR A 186 -20.21 21.15 2.65
N LYS A 187 -20.51 22.05 3.58
CA LYS A 187 -21.88 22.29 4.03
C LYS A 187 -22.67 22.92 2.90
N VAL A 188 -23.75 22.28 2.49
CA VAL A 188 -24.68 22.82 1.50
C VAL A 188 -25.84 23.48 2.23
N PRO A 189 -26.12 24.78 2.02
CA PRO A 189 -27.25 25.46 2.68
C PRO A 189 -28.57 24.73 2.39
N GLY A 190 -29.26 24.28 3.45
CA GLY A 190 -30.53 23.56 3.34
C GLY A 190 -30.45 22.13 2.82
N GLY A 191 -29.24 21.55 2.71
CA GLY A 191 -29.01 20.18 2.24
C GLY A 191 -28.05 19.38 3.13
N ASP A 192 -27.85 18.12 2.76
CA ASP A 192 -26.85 17.25 3.38
C ASP A 192 -25.42 17.70 3.03
N ASP A 193 -24.49 17.55 3.97
CA ASP A 193 -23.06 17.80 3.75
C ASP A 193 -22.54 16.98 2.57
N ARG A 194 -21.92 17.67 1.60
CA ARG A 194 -21.35 17.05 0.41
C ARG A 194 -19.90 16.68 0.67
N LEU A 195 -19.54 15.43 0.41
CA LEU A 195 -18.15 14.98 0.37
C LEU A 195 -17.46 15.56 -0.88
N ASP A 196 -16.51 16.48 -0.69
CA ASP A 196 -15.75 17.04 -1.81
C ASP A 196 -14.57 16.16 -2.18
N TYR A 197 -13.83 15.65 -1.19
CA TYR A 197 -12.80 14.66 -1.43
C TYR A 197 -12.48 13.81 -0.20
N ILE A 198 -11.91 12.64 -0.48
CA ILE A 198 -11.30 11.73 0.49
C ILE A 198 -9.86 11.50 0.01
N ALA A 199 -8.86 11.82 0.82
CA ALA A 199 -7.45 11.62 0.49
C ALA A 199 -6.80 10.65 1.48
N ILE A 200 -6.39 9.48 1.02
CA ILE A 200 -5.58 8.56 1.84
C ILE A 200 -4.12 9.01 1.71
N ASN A 201 -3.36 8.92 2.81
CA ASN A 201 -1.95 9.27 2.78
C ASN A 201 -1.21 8.53 1.64
N PRO A 202 -0.43 9.22 0.80
CA PRO A 202 0.27 8.59 -0.32
C PRO A 202 1.20 7.43 0.09
N ILE A 203 1.83 7.50 1.27
CA ILE A 203 2.65 6.40 1.80
C ILE A 203 1.83 5.11 1.93
N PHE A 204 0.56 5.25 2.30
CA PHE A 204 -0.38 4.15 2.47
C PHE A 204 -0.99 3.67 1.17
N ILE A 205 -1.11 4.56 0.20
CA ILE A 205 -1.47 4.21 -1.16
C ILE A 205 -0.43 3.30 -1.74
N GLU A 206 0.85 3.66 -1.71
CA GLU A 206 1.92 2.81 -2.25
C GLU A 206 1.92 1.42 -1.60
N GLN A 207 1.67 1.31 -0.29
CA GLN A 207 1.62 0.03 0.43
C GLN A 207 0.34 -0.79 0.16
N GLY A 208 -0.81 -0.14 0.13
CA GLY A 208 -2.08 -0.78 -0.19
C GLY A 208 -2.13 -1.22 -1.66
N ILE A 209 -1.60 -0.39 -2.55
CA ILE A 209 -1.53 -0.61 -4.00
C ILE A 209 -0.51 -1.68 -4.37
N ALA A 210 0.64 -1.76 -3.69
CA ALA A 210 1.75 -2.63 -4.11
C ALA A 210 1.72 -4.06 -3.54
N GLY A 211 0.75 -4.42 -2.68
CA GLY A 211 0.87 -5.67 -1.94
C GLY A 211 -0.43 -6.33 -1.54
N TRP A 212 -1.02 -5.94 -0.43
CA TRP A 212 -1.94 -6.82 0.29
C TRP A 212 -3.42 -6.50 0.06
N VAL A 213 -3.78 -5.25 -0.23
CA VAL A 213 -5.20 -4.88 -0.43
C VAL A 213 -5.75 -5.48 -1.71
N ALA A 214 -4.93 -5.55 -2.77
CA ALA A 214 -5.29 -6.22 -4.03
C ALA A 214 -5.66 -7.71 -3.84
N TRP A 215 -5.38 -8.30 -2.68
CA TRP A 215 -5.49 -9.73 -2.40
C TRP A 215 -6.58 -10.07 -1.40
N ILE A 216 -7.24 -9.04 -0.90
CA ILE A 216 -8.44 -9.17 -0.11
C ILE A 216 -9.60 -9.24 -1.10
N ASP A 217 -10.21 -10.42 -1.19
CA ASP A 217 -11.51 -10.56 -1.82
C ASP A 217 -12.52 -9.81 -0.95
N MET A 218 -13.06 -8.71 -1.49
CA MET A 218 -13.96 -7.82 -0.76
C MET A 218 -15.27 -8.50 -0.36
N GLU A 219 -15.77 -9.42 -1.19
CA GLU A 219 -17.00 -10.17 -0.89
C GLU A 219 -16.74 -11.15 0.26
N ALA A 220 -15.64 -11.91 0.19
CA ALA A 220 -15.24 -12.80 1.28
C ALA A 220 -14.97 -12.01 2.57
N PHE A 221 -14.25 -10.89 2.48
CA PHE A 221 -13.86 -10.06 3.63
C PHE A 221 -15.04 -9.43 4.35
N THR A 222 -15.99 -8.84 3.61
CA THR A 222 -17.23 -8.28 4.18
C THR A 222 -18.15 -9.39 4.70
N GLY A 223 -18.14 -10.56 4.05
CA GLY A 223 -18.87 -11.76 4.45
C GLY A 223 -18.46 -12.33 5.82
N LEU A 224 -17.22 -12.09 6.27
CA LEU A 224 -16.72 -12.60 7.56
C LEU A 224 -17.50 -12.08 8.77
N ARG A 225 -17.96 -10.82 8.74
CA ARG A 225 -18.72 -10.14 9.82
C ARG A 225 -18.10 -10.24 11.23
N ARG A 226 -16.81 -10.56 11.31
CA ARG A 226 -16.07 -10.75 12.56
C ARG A 226 -14.76 -9.96 12.48
N PRO A 227 -14.59 -8.91 13.30
CA PRO A 227 -13.41 -8.04 13.21
C PRO A 227 -12.08 -8.77 13.36
N ILE A 228 -12.03 -9.80 14.23
CA ILE A 228 -10.82 -10.62 14.42
C ILE A 228 -10.52 -11.43 13.16
N ALA A 229 -11.52 -12.06 12.53
CA ALA A 229 -11.31 -12.83 11.30
C ALA A 229 -10.86 -11.91 10.15
N GLN A 230 -11.49 -10.75 9.99
CA GLN A 230 -11.09 -9.73 9.02
C GLN A 230 -9.63 -9.29 9.24
N ARG A 231 -9.24 -9.09 10.50
CA ARG A 231 -7.89 -8.69 10.85
C ARG A 231 -6.86 -9.79 10.58
N LEU A 232 -7.19 -11.04 10.91
CA LEU A 232 -6.36 -12.21 10.58
C LEU A 232 -6.21 -12.39 9.06
N TYR A 233 -7.27 -12.16 8.29
CA TYR A 233 -7.20 -12.17 6.83
C TYR A 233 -6.24 -11.08 6.33
N GLY A 234 -6.39 -9.82 6.78
CA GLY A 234 -5.48 -8.74 6.39
C GLY A 234 -4.01 -9.05 6.71
N LEU A 235 -3.73 -9.61 7.89
CA LEU A 235 -2.37 -10.04 8.26
C LEU A 235 -1.85 -11.16 7.34
N ALA A 236 -2.65 -12.18 7.06
CA ALA A 236 -2.27 -13.29 6.19
C ALA A 236 -2.04 -12.84 4.74
N ALA A 237 -2.90 -11.94 4.22
CA ALA A 237 -2.73 -11.31 2.91
C ALA A 237 -1.38 -10.57 2.84
N ALA A 238 -1.04 -9.81 3.86
CA ALA A 238 0.25 -9.12 3.94
C ALA A 238 1.46 -10.06 4.00
N GLN A 239 1.37 -11.18 4.74
CA GLN A 239 2.45 -12.17 4.75
C GLN A 239 2.65 -12.82 3.37
N CYS A 240 1.57 -13.14 2.67
CA CYS A 240 1.68 -13.59 1.28
C CYS A 240 2.33 -12.49 0.41
N ALA A 241 1.99 -11.21 0.64
CA ALA A 241 2.41 -10.05 -0.16
C ALA A 241 3.91 -9.87 -0.13
N HIS A 242 4.43 -9.95 1.08
CA HIS A 242 5.86 -9.96 1.33
C HIS A 242 6.55 -11.26 0.93
N GLY A 243 5.77 -12.29 0.60
CA GLY A 243 6.30 -13.59 0.25
C GLY A 243 7.05 -14.30 1.33
N ARG A 244 6.63 -14.09 2.58
CA ARG A 244 7.25 -14.74 3.72
C ARG A 244 7.03 -16.25 3.60
N PRO A 245 8.06 -17.07 3.90
CA PRO A 245 7.95 -18.52 3.86
C PRO A 245 6.87 -18.98 4.85
N THR A 246 6.14 -20.01 4.46
CA THR A 246 5.07 -20.61 5.25
C THR A 246 5.60 -21.83 6.02
N PRO A 247 5.06 -22.15 7.20
CA PRO A 247 3.95 -21.47 7.89
C PRO A 247 4.38 -20.13 8.50
N TRP A 248 3.47 -19.15 8.56
CA TRP A 248 3.73 -17.89 9.26
C TRP A 248 3.43 -18.05 10.73
N THR A 249 4.43 -17.79 11.57
CA THR A 249 4.33 -18.04 13.01
C THR A 249 4.32 -16.75 13.82
N TYR A 250 3.42 -16.66 14.78
CA TYR A 250 3.28 -15.54 15.71
C TYR A 250 3.28 -16.02 17.15
N ASP A 251 3.89 -15.26 18.07
CA ASP A 251 3.57 -15.37 19.48
C ASP A 251 2.14 -14.85 19.71
N LEU A 252 1.36 -15.54 20.55
CA LEU A 252 -0.06 -15.18 20.76
C LEU A 252 -0.25 -13.80 21.39
N GLU A 253 0.66 -13.35 22.27
CA GLU A 253 0.61 -11.98 22.83
C GLU A 253 0.95 -10.95 21.75
N HIS A 254 1.89 -11.26 20.86
CA HIS A 254 2.16 -10.40 19.72
C HIS A 254 0.96 -10.33 18.76
N LEU A 255 0.32 -11.46 18.45
CA LEU A 255 -0.87 -11.51 17.59
C LEU A 255 -2.05 -10.75 18.20
N LYS A 256 -2.24 -10.83 19.52
CA LYS A 256 -3.22 -10.03 20.28
C LYS A 256 -3.02 -8.53 20.03
N ALA A 257 -1.77 -8.05 20.10
CA ALA A 257 -1.43 -6.65 19.82
C ALA A 257 -1.68 -6.28 18.35
N LEU A 258 -1.26 -7.14 17.41
CA LEU A 258 -1.51 -6.93 15.97
C LEU A 258 -3.01 -6.93 15.63
N CYS A 259 -3.83 -7.63 16.41
CA CYS A 259 -5.29 -7.61 16.27
C CYS A 259 -5.95 -6.41 16.96
N GLY A 260 -5.20 -5.56 17.67
CA GLY A 260 -5.76 -4.44 18.42
C GLY A 260 -6.74 -4.86 19.52
N MET A 261 -6.54 -6.06 20.10
CA MET A 261 -7.31 -6.52 21.24
C MET A 261 -6.85 -5.79 22.52
N SER A 262 -7.75 -5.61 23.49
CA SER A 262 -7.40 -4.96 24.76
C SER A 262 -6.27 -5.70 25.48
N SER A 263 -5.31 -4.95 26.04
CA SER A 263 -4.20 -5.48 26.83
C SER A 263 -4.66 -6.29 28.04
N GLY A 264 -5.84 -5.95 28.60
CA GLY A 264 -6.46 -6.68 29.71
C GLY A 264 -7.06 -8.04 29.33
N THR A 265 -7.23 -8.33 28.04
CA THR A 265 -7.85 -9.59 27.58
C THR A 265 -6.96 -10.79 27.97
N PRO A 266 -7.48 -11.77 28.73
CA PRO A 266 -6.71 -12.95 29.12
C PRO A 266 -6.29 -13.78 27.90
N LEU A 267 -5.05 -14.28 27.89
CA LEU A 267 -4.51 -15.07 26.77
C LEU A 267 -5.35 -16.31 26.43
N ARG A 268 -6.04 -16.90 27.42
CA ARG A 268 -6.96 -18.03 27.19
C ARG A 268 -8.15 -17.62 26.31
N GLU A 269 -8.67 -16.43 26.52
CA GLU A 269 -9.77 -15.87 25.71
C GLU A 269 -9.27 -15.48 24.32
N VAL A 270 -8.11 -14.85 24.23
CA VAL A 270 -7.44 -14.55 22.95
C VAL A 270 -7.26 -15.84 22.14
N LYS A 271 -6.72 -16.90 22.74
CA LYS A 271 -6.56 -18.21 22.11
C LYS A 271 -7.89 -18.72 21.53
N ARG A 272 -8.94 -18.77 22.36
CA ARG A 272 -10.28 -19.22 21.95
C ARG A 272 -10.81 -18.40 20.77
N ASN A 273 -10.65 -17.07 20.82
CA ASN A 273 -11.13 -16.18 19.77
C ASN A 273 -10.32 -16.33 18.48
N VAL A 274 -9.00 -16.44 18.55
CA VAL A 274 -8.13 -16.68 17.38
C VAL A 274 -8.43 -18.02 16.75
N GLU A 275 -8.59 -19.10 17.52
CA GLU A 275 -8.96 -20.42 16.99
C GLU A 275 -10.33 -20.38 16.30
N ALA A 276 -11.34 -19.82 16.95
CA ALA A 276 -12.69 -19.75 16.39
C ALA A 276 -12.79 -18.89 15.12
N ASN A 277 -12.03 -17.79 15.03
CA ASN A 277 -12.01 -16.95 13.84
C ASN A 277 -11.08 -17.51 12.74
N GLY A 278 -10.00 -18.18 13.14
CA GLY A 278 -9.12 -18.91 12.23
C GLY A 278 -9.84 -20.03 11.51
N GLN A 279 -10.68 -20.78 12.22
CA GLN A 279 -11.50 -21.85 11.64
C GLN A 279 -12.46 -21.32 10.57
N VAL A 280 -13.08 -20.14 10.79
CA VAL A 280 -13.92 -19.48 9.77
C VAL A 280 -13.10 -19.17 8.50
N LEU A 281 -11.86 -18.70 8.64
CA LEU A 281 -10.98 -18.44 7.50
C LEU A 281 -10.56 -19.73 6.77
N VAL A 282 -10.42 -20.84 7.50
CA VAL A 282 -10.14 -22.16 6.90
C VAL A 282 -11.35 -22.65 6.11
N GLU A 283 -12.56 -22.55 6.68
CA GLU A 283 -13.81 -22.95 6.02
C GLU A 283 -14.08 -22.15 4.73
N GLN A 284 -13.72 -20.88 4.72
CA GLN A 284 -13.82 -20.02 3.53
C GLN A 284 -12.65 -20.21 2.53
N GLY A 285 -11.68 -21.07 2.82
CA GLY A 285 -10.54 -21.34 1.94
C GLY A 285 -9.52 -20.19 1.85
N VAL A 286 -9.62 -19.19 2.75
CA VAL A 286 -8.63 -18.11 2.91
C VAL A 286 -7.34 -18.68 3.49
N LEU A 287 -7.46 -19.49 4.54
CA LEU A 287 -6.36 -20.26 5.13
C LEU A 287 -6.52 -21.74 4.79
N SER A 288 -5.42 -22.49 4.69
CA SER A 288 -5.46 -23.96 4.62
C SER A 288 -5.46 -24.55 6.02
N SER A 289 -4.73 -23.93 6.93
CA SER A 289 -4.68 -24.30 8.34
C SER A 289 -4.41 -23.08 9.23
N LEU A 290 -4.94 -23.13 10.45
CA LEU A 290 -4.50 -22.30 11.57
C LEU A 290 -4.36 -23.20 12.80
N THR A 291 -3.18 -23.23 13.40
CA THR A 291 -2.91 -24.05 14.58
C THR A 291 -2.36 -23.19 15.72
N VAL A 292 -2.82 -23.47 16.95
CA VAL A 292 -2.31 -22.82 18.15
C VAL A 292 -1.64 -23.86 19.04
N THR A 293 -0.31 -23.82 19.10
CA THR A 293 0.50 -24.77 19.87
C THR A 293 0.96 -24.13 21.17
N LYS A 294 0.91 -24.88 22.26
CA LYS A 294 1.46 -24.45 23.55
C LYS A 294 2.96 -24.75 23.55
N VAL A 295 3.80 -23.71 23.60
CA VAL A 295 5.26 -23.85 23.56
C VAL A 295 5.83 -24.06 24.97
N ARG A 296 5.31 -23.32 25.95
CA ARG A 296 5.69 -23.41 27.37
C ARG A 296 4.56 -22.90 28.26
N SER A 297 4.73 -22.96 29.58
CA SER A 297 3.72 -22.45 30.52
C SER A 297 3.36 -21.00 30.19
N GLY A 298 2.07 -20.76 29.93
CA GLY A 298 1.53 -19.44 29.59
C GLY A 298 1.89 -18.88 28.21
N LYS A 299 2.65 -19.59 27.35
CA LYS A 299 3.00 -19.09 26.00
C LYS A 299 2.52 -20.01 24.90
N TYR A 300 1.91 -19.38 23.90
CA TYR A 300 1.32 -20.05 22.75
C TYR A 300 1.90 -19.45 21.47
N GLN A 301 2.10 -20.32 20.48
CA GLN A 301 2.48 -19.94 19.13
C GLN A 301 1.29 -20.23 18.20
N VAL A 302 1.01 -19.30 17.30
CA VAL A 302 0.01 -19.44 16.26
C VAL A 302 0.73 -19.63 14.94
N ALA A 303 0.44 -20.70 14.21
CA ALA A 303 0.95 -20.95 12.87
C ALA A 303 -0.21 -20.89 11.87
N MET A 304 -0.03 -20.13 10.79
CA MET A 304 -1.00 -19.96 9.71
C MET A 304 -0.40 -20.36 8.38
N GLU A 305 -1.21 -20.99 7.53
CA GLU A 305 -0.84 -21.37 6.18
C GLU A 305 -1.85 -20.83 5.14
N PRO A 306 -1.39 -20.40 3.95
CA PRO A 306 -2.25 -19.85 2.92
C PRO A 306 -3.20 -20.91 2.38
N GLY A 307 -4.49 -20.58 2.34
CA GLY A 307 -5.50 -21.36 1.63
C GLY A 307 -5.42 -21.13 0.12
N ARG A 308 -6.40 -21.66 -0.61
CA ARG A 308 -6.45 -21.54 -2.07
C ARG A 308 -6.55 -20.08 -2.52
N LEU A 309 -7.39 -19.28 -1.86
CA LEU A 309 -7.59 -17.87 -2.20
C LEU A 309 -6.29 -17.08 -2.08
N LEU A 310 -5.59 -17.21 -0.95
CA LEU A 310 -4.31 -16.54 -0.72
C LEU A 310 -3.16 -17.12 -1.57
N SER A 311 -3.21 -18.41 -1.91
CA SER A 311 -2.20 -19.04 -2.78
C SER A 311 -2.27 -18.53 -4.21
N VAL A 312 -3.47 -18.30 -4.75
CA VAL A 312 -3.66 -17.65 -6.05
C VAL A 312 -3.23 -16.19 -5.98
N ALA A 313 -3.60 -15.48 -4.91
CA ALA A 313 -3.16 -14.10 -4.70
C ALA A 313 -1.63 -13.96 -4.66
N ARG A 314 -0.91 -14.98 -4.16
CA ARG A 314 0.56 -15.02 -4.19
C ARG A 314 1.15 -14.89 -5.60
N LEU A 315 0.44 -15.36 -6.63
CA LEU A 315 0.88 -15.26 -8.01
C LEU A 315 0.84 -13.81 -8.51
N LEU A 316 -0.02 -12.96 -7.93
CA LEU A 316 -0.10 -11.53 -8.22
C LEU A 316 0.97 -10.70 -7.48
N ARG A 317 2.04 -11.34 -6.96
CA ARG A 317 3.13 -10.65 -6.28
C ARG A 317 3.86 -9.71 -7.22
N GLY A 318 3.96 -8.46 -6.79
CA GLY A 318 4.55 -7.41 -7.60
C GLY A 318 3.64 -7.00 -8.76
N ALA A 319 2.33 -7.26 -8.69
CA ALA A 319 1.33 -6.54 -9.47
C ALA A 319 0.74 -5.43 -8.58
N GLY A 320 0.76 -4.20 -9.08
CA GLY A 320 0.16 -3.05 -8.42
C GLY A 320 -1.33 -2.96 -8.72
N LEU A 321 -2.10 -2.35 -7.81
CA LEU A 321 -3.51 -2.01 -8.01
C LEU A 321 -3.71 -1.16 -9.28
N LEU A 322 -2.76 -0.28 -9.60
CA LEU A 322 -2.79 0.56 -10.80
C LEU A 322 -2.39 -0.19 -12.07
N ASP A 323 -1.87 -1.42 -12.01
CA ASP A 323 -1.55 -2.15 -13.23
C ASP A 323 -2.86 -2.49 -13.99
N LEU A 324 -2.84 -2.36 -15.33
CA LEU A 324 -3.97 -2.76 -16.16
C LEU A 324 -4.30 -4.24 -15.91
N GLN A 325 -5.56 -4.63 -16.07
CA GLN A 325 -5.97 -6.02 -15.84
C GLN A 325 -5.12 -7.01 -16.66
N GLU A 326 -4.81 -6.71 -17.93
CA GLU A 326 -3.95 -7.59 -18.73
C GLU A 326 -2.53 -7.69 -18.17
N ILE A 327 -1.96 -6.58 -17.71
CA ILE A 327 -0.62 -6.55 -17.08
C ILE A 327 -0.62 -7.42 -15.82
N ARG A 328 -1.65 -7.30 -14.97
CA ARG A 328 -1.78 -8.12 -13.76
C ARG A 328 -1.84 -9.61 -14.09
N MET A 329 -2.62 -10.00 -15.09
CA MET A 329 -2.69 -11.39 -15.55
C MET A 329 -1.35 -11.89 -16.10
N GLN A 330 -0.64 -11.06 -16.88
CA GLN A 330 0.69 -11.43 -17.38
C GLN A 330 1.69 -11.64 -16.24
N LEU A 331 1.78 -10.70 -15.29
CA LEU A 331 2.62 -10.81 -14.10
C LEU A 331 2.28 -12.07 -13.28
N MET A 332 0.98 -12.38 -13.15
CA MET A 332 0.50 -13.58 -12.47
C MET A 332 1.03 -14.87 -13.10
N LEU A 333 0.89 -14.99 -14.41
CA LEU A 333 1.32 -16.18 -15.14
C LEU A 333 2.84 -16.32 -15.16
N LEU A 334 3.57 -15.20 -15.28
CA LEU A 334 5.04 -15.18 -15.16
C LEU A 334 5.50 -15.66 -13.78
N SER A 335 4.83 -15.23 -12.71
CA SER A 335 5.12 -15.69 -11.35
C SER A 335 4.83 -17.18 -11.18
N ALA A 336 3.72 -17.66 -11.75
CA ALA A 336 3.32 -19.07 -11.68
C ALA A 336 4.34 -20.01 -12.32
N ILE A 337 5.02 -19.57 -13.38
CA ILE A 337 6.09 -20.33 -14.03
C ILE A 337 7.48 -20.09 -13.43
N GLY A 338 7.57 -19.35 -12.32
CA GLY A 338 8.79 -19.17 -11.53
C GLY A 338 9.68 -17.99 -11.93
N ILE A 339 9.18 -17.03 -12.72
CA ILE A 339 9.92 -15.79 -13.03
C ILE A 339 9.77 -14.82 -11.85
N SER A 340 10.89 -14.19 -11.45
CA SER A 340 10.89 -13.22 -10.34
C SER A 340 10.08 -11.97 -10.68
N GLY A 341 9.47 -11.32 -9.68
CA GLY A 341 8.58 -10.17 -9.91
C GLY A 341 9.27 -9.00 -10.62
N GLU A 342 10.53 -8.72 -10.31
CA GLU A 342 11.32 -7.67 -10.97
C GLU A 342 11.54 -7.99 -12.46
N LEU A 343 12.00 -9.20 -12.76
CA LEU A 343 12.21 -9.64 -14.14
C LEU A 343 10.89 -9.68 -14.91
N ALA A 344 9.80 -10.12 -14.27
CA ALA A 344 8.46 -10.11 -14.85
C ALA A 344 8.00 -8.69 -15.21
N ARG A 345 8.20 -7.71 -14.31
CA ARG A 345 7.91 -6.30 -14.59
C ARG A 345 8.75 -5.75 -15.73
N THR A 346 10.04 -6.08 -15.78
CA THR A 346 10.93 -5.69 -16.88
C THR A 346 10.43 -6.25 -18.21
N LEU A 347 10.08 -7.54 -18.28
CA LEU A 347 9.55 -8.16 -19.51
C LEU A 347 8.26 -7.48 -19.98
N VAL A 348 7.30 -7.25 -19.08
CA VAL A 348 6.02 -6.61 -19.44
C VAL A 348 6.21 -5.14 -19.80
N ARG A 349 7.08 -4.40 -19.09
CA ARG A 349 7.36 -2.99 -19.40
C ARG A 349 8.07 -2.82 -20.73
N ASP A 350 9.07 -3.66 -20.99
CA ASP A 350 9.94 -3.53 -22.15
C ASP A 350 9.25 -4.09 -23.40
N ASN A 351 8.41 -5.14 -23.27
CA ASN A 351 7.64 -5.69 -24.39
C ASN A 351 6.37 -6.46 -23.91
N ALA A 352 5.32 -5.72 -23.56
CA ALA A 352 4.04 -6.28 -23.09
C ALA A 352 3.39 -7.22 -24.12
N GLU A 353 3.48 -6.89 -25.40
CA GLU A 353 2.86 -7.67 -26.48
C GLU A 353 3.58 -9.01 -26.68
N ALA A 354 4.91 -9.02 -26.79
CA ALA A 354 5.66 -10.26 -26.89
C ALA A 354 5.49 -11.14 -25.64
N THR A 355 5.41 -10.52 -24.47
CA THR A 355 5.15 -11.23 -23.20
C THR A 355 3.78 -11.89 -23.21
N TYR A 356 2.74 -11.18 -23.64
CA TYR A 356 1.40 -11.74 -23.84
C TYR A 356 1.43 -12.94 -24.79
N TRP A 357 2.03 -12.81 -25.98
CA TRP A 357 2.07 -13.88 -26.96
C TRP A 357 2.84 -15.11 -26.47
N ALA A 358 3.95 -14.92 -25.77
CA ALA A 358 4.72 -16.00 -25.16
C ALA A 358 3.90 -16.79 -24.12
N LEU A 359 3.15 -16.07 -23.28
CA LEU A 359 2.28 -16.68 -22.27
C LEU A 359 1.07 -17.39 -22.89
N ALA A 360 0.44 -16.79 -23.90
CA ALA A 360 -0.67 -17.40 -24.62
C ALA A 360 -0.24 -18.70 -25.32
N TYR A 361 0.95 -18.71 -25.93
CA TYR A 361 1.51 -19.91 -26.55
C TYR A 361 1.82 -21.00 -25.53
N LEU A 362 2.28 -20.62 -24.33
CA LEU A 362 2.46 -21.55 -23.23
C LEU A 362 1.15 -22.25 -22.84
N LEU A 363 0.06 -21.49 -22.72
CA LEU A 363 -1.28 -22.05 -22.42
C LEU A 363 -1.75 -22.99 -23.54
N TYR A 364 -1.58 -22.60 -24.80
CA TYR A 364 -1.85 -23.45 -25.96
C TYR A 364 -1.09 -24.79 -25.88
N SER A 365 0.21 -24.74 -25.57
CA SER A 365 1.06 -25.94 -25.45
C SER A 365 0.67 -26.84 -24.27
N GLN A 366 -0.09 -26.34 -23.28
CA GLN A 366 -0.57 -27.16 -22.18
C GLN A 366 -1.94 -27.79 -22.47
N GLU A 367 -2.79 -27.12 -23.24
CA GLU A 367 -4.15 -27.57 -23.55
C GLU A 367 -4.20 -28.54 -24.75
N GLY A 368 -3.31 -28.37 -25.75
CA GLY A 368 -3.42 -29.05 -27.04
C GLY A 368 -2.34 -30.08 -27.38
N SER A 369 -1.31 -30.25 -26.56
CA SER A 369 -0.08 -30.96 -26.95
C SER A 369 0.04 -32.37 -26.36
N THR A 370 0.60 -33.28 -27.16
CA THR A 370 1.15 -34.55 -26.66
C THR A 370 2.28 -34.29 -25.66
N GLU A 371 2.63 -35.26 -24.80
CA GLU A 371 3.65 -35.05 -23.75
C GLU A 371 5.02 -34.62 -24.33
N GLU A 372 5.31 -34.99 -25.58
CA GLU A 372 6.52 -34.63 -26.33
C GLU A 372 6.52 -33.17 -26.81
N GLU A 373 5.36 -32.58 -27.08
CA GLU A 373 5.18 -31.21 -27.57
C GLU A 373 5.07 -30.18 -26.42
N ARG A 374 5.02 -30.63 -25.17
CA ARG A 374 4.96 -29.74 -24.00
C ARG A 374 6.28 -29.02 -23.77
N ILE A 375 6.18 -27.73 -23.49
CA ILE A 375 7.32 -26.90 -23.12
C ILE A 375 7.88 -27.37 -21.77
N ARG A 376 9.06 -28.00 -21.80
CA ARG A 376 9.71 -28.57 -20.61
C ARG A 376 10.21 -27.52 -19.62
N SER A 377 10.58 -26.33 -20.11
CA SER A 377 11.03 -25.19 -19.29
C SER A 377 10.18 -23.96 -19.60
N PRO A 378 9.01 -23.81 -18.94
CA PRO A 378 8.11 -22.67 -19.13
C PRO A 378 8.79 -21.30 -19.00
N SER A 379 9.56 -21.09 -17.94
CA SER A 379 10.25 -19.82 -17.69
C SER A 379 11.35 -19.55 -18.72
N GLY A 380 12.13 -20.58 -19.07
CA GLY A 380 13.17 -20.46 -20.09
C GLY A 380 12.60 -20.13 -21.47
N PHE A 381 11.48 -20.75 -21.84
CA PHE A 381 10.78 -20.47 -23.09
C PHE A 381 10.30 -19.03 -23.18
N VAL A 382 9.60 -18.53 -22.14
CA VAL A 382 9.08 -17.17 -22.15
C VAL A 382 10.22 -16.15 -22.24
N LEU A 383 11.28 -16.32 -21.45
CA LEU A 383 12.45 -15.44 -21.49
C LEU A 383 13.11 -15.39 -22.87
N ALA A 384 13.30 -16.56 -23.51
CA ALA A 384 13.90 -16.63 -24.83
C ALA A 384 12.99 -16.01 -25.90
N THR A 385 11.70 -16.31 -25.86
CA THR A 385 10.71 -15.83 -26.83
C THR A 385 10.60 -14.31 -26.81
N VAL A 386 10.48 -13.71 -25.63
CA VAL A 386 10.35 -12.26 -25.46
C VAL A 386 11.63 -11.54 -25.86
N ARG A 387 12.80 -12.04 -25.45
CA ARG A 387 14.10 -11.39 -25.75
C ARG A 387 14.49 -11.50 -27.22
N ASN A 388 14.17 -12.60 -27.87
CA ASN A 388 14.57 -12.87 -29.25
C ASN A 388 13.53 -12.40 -30.29
N GLY A 389 12.40 -11.83 -29.85
CA GLY A 389 11.34 -11.36 -30.75
C GLY A 389 10.75 -12.48 -31.61
N SER A 390 10.52 -13.66 -31.01
CA SER A 390 10.03 -14.81 -31.77
C SER A 390 8.62 -14.56 -32.32
N ASN A 391 8.44 -14.73 -33.63
CA ASN A 391 7.14 -14.58 -34.28
C ASN A 391 6.26 -15.83 -34.07
N LEU A 392 5.64 -15.91 -32.90
CA LEU A 392 4.72 -17.00 -32.56
C LEU A 392 3.44 -17.00 -33.38
N ALA A 393 3.07 -15.86 -33.98
CA ALA A 393 1.90 -15.75 -34.86
C ALA A 393 2.07 -16.49 -36.20
N ALA A 394 3.29 -16.90 -36.55
CA ALA A 394 3.55 -17.73 -37.73
C ALA A 394 3.04 -19.18 -37.56
N ASP A 395 2.80 -19.64 -36.33
CA ASP A 395 2.20 -20.95 -36.07
C ASP A 395 0.69 -20.91 -36.34
N GLN A 396 0.27 -21.46 -37.48
CA GLN A 396 -1.14 -21.50 -37.88
C GLN A 396 -2.04 -22.29 -36.92
N ARG A 397 -1.52 -23.29 -36.20
CA ARG A 397 -2.31 -24.06 -35.24
C ARG A 397 -2.60 -23.22 -34.00
N PHE A 398 -1.57 -22.52 -33.51
CA PHE A 398 -1.70 -21.56 -32.43
C PHE A 398 -2.66 -20.42 -32.78
N ALA A 399 -2.52 -19.81 -33.97
CA ALA A 399 -3.40 -18.72 -34.41
C ALA A 399 -4.89 -19.14 -34.42
N ARG A 400 -5.21 -20.33 -34.95
CA ARG A 400 -6.58 -20.85 -34.95
C ARG A 400 -7.11 -21.17 -33.54
N TRP A 401 -6.24 -21.67 -32.65
CA TRP A 401 -6.60 -21.89 -31.24
C TRP A 401 -6.91 -20.57 -30.54
N HIS A 402 -6.07 -19.55 -30.76
CA HIS A 402 -6.20 -18.23 -30.16
C HIS A 402 -7.49 -17.52 -30.59
N GLU A 403 -7.76 -17.47 -31.90
CA GLU A 403 -9.00 -16.90 -32.44
C GLU A 403 -10.26 -17.56 -31.86
N ARG A 404 -10.23 -18.89 -31.68
CA ARG A 404 -11.32 -19.64 -31.06
C ARG A 404 -11.51 -19.22 -29.59
N LYS A 405 -10.44 -19.15 -28.80
CA LYS A 405 -10.51 -18.74 -27.38
C LYS A 405 -10.99 -17.31 -27.20
N VAL A 406 -10.56 -16.38 -28.06
CA VAL A 406 -11.06 -15.00 -28.06
C VAL A 406 -12.57 -14.96 -28.35
N ARG A 407 -13.04 -15.73 -29.33
CA ARG A 407 -14.47 -15.83 -29.67
C ARG A 407 -15.30 -16.44 -28.55
N GLU A 408 -14.80 -17.51 -27.91
CA GLU A 408 -15.42 -18.13 -26.73
C GLU A 408 -15.54 -17.11 -25.57
N ALA A 409 -14.47 -16.35 -25.30
CA ALA A 409 -14.46 -15.35 -24.23
C ALA A 409 -15.33 -14.11 -24.53
N SER A 410 -15.49 -13.74 -25.81
CA SER A 410 -16.37 -12.65 -26.25
C SER A 410 -17.85 -13.06 -26.35
N THR A 411 -18.17 -14.33 -26.18
CA THR A 411 -19.56 -14.80 -26.13
C THR A 411 -20.10 -14.52 -24.73
N PRO A 412 -21.08 -13.62 -24.55
CA PRO A 412 -21.53 -13.25 -23.22
C PRO A 412 -22.18 -14.46 -22.53
N ALA A 413 -21.59 -14.93 -21.43
CA ALA A 413 -22.37 -15.66 -20.45
C ALA A 413 -23.47 -14.69 -19.98
N ALA A 414 -24.74 -15.07 -20.10
CA ALA A 414 -25.87 -14.26 -19.70
C ALA A 414 -25.74 -13.87 -18.21
N SER A 415 -25.21 -12.67 -17.94
CA SER A 415 -25.15 -12.04 -16.62
C SER A 415 -24.83 -10.55 -16.79
N ALA A 416 -25.86 -9.73 -16.55
CA ALA A 416 -25.91 -8.31 -16.19
C ALA A 416 -24.89 -7.34 -16.82
N GLU A 417 -25.40 -6.51 -17.73
CA GLU A 417 -24.75 -5.30 -18.25
C GLU A 417 -24.39 -4.29 -17.15
N ARG A 418 -23.13 -3.87 -17.12
CA ARG A 418 -22.70 -2.54 -16.64
C ARG A 418 -21.78 -1.95 -17.71
N PRO A 419 -22.06 -0.78 -18.29
CA PRO A 419 -21.16 -0.18 -19.26
C PRO A 419 -19.95 0.40 -18.52
N ALA A 420 -18.76 -0.14 -18.81
CA ALA A 420 -17.49 0.45 -18.39
C ALA A 420 -17.04 1.46 -19.45
N GLU A 421 -17.04 2.74 -19.09
CA GLU A 421 -16.42 3.80 -19.87
C GLU A 421 -14.90 3.74 -19.65
N ALA A 422 -14.12 3.50 -20.71
CA ALA A 422 -12.68 3.31 -20.62
C ALA A 422 -11.96 4.63 -20.24
N PRO A 423 -11.16 4.68 -19.16
CA PRO A 423 -10.32 5.85 -18.90
C PRO A 423 -9.08 5.82 -19.79
N ARG A 424 -8.91 6.86 -20.62
CA ARG A 424 -7.63 7.17 -21.27
C ARG A 424 -6.57 7.46 -20.20
N ARG A 425 -5.49 6.68 -20.18
CA ARG A 425 -4.33 6.87 -19.30
C ARG A 425 -3.21 7.63 -20.01
N LEU A 426 -2.68 8.65 -19.33
CA LEU A 426 -1.29 9.10 -19.47
C LEU A 426 -0.57 8.70 -18.18
N ALA A 427 0.51 7.93 -18.29
CA ALA A 427 1.37 7.60 -17.16
C ALA A 427 2.34 8.76 -16.88
N PRO A 428 2.52 9.23 -15.63
CA PRO A 428 3.60 10.15 -15.31
C PRO A 428 4.92 9.37 -15.20
N ARG A 429 5.95 9.75 -15.97
CA ARG A 429 7.34 9.33 -15.73
C ARG A 429 7.96 10.24 -14.66
N GLU A 430 8.64 9.67 -13.67
CA GLU A 430 9.43 10.43 -12.70
C GLU A 430 10.65 11.05 -13.39
N SER A 431 10.77 12.38 -13.30
CA SER A 431 11.93 13.14 -13.77
C SER A 431 12.99 13.29 -12.66
N ALA A 432 14.26 13.37 -13.03
CA ALA A 432 15.38 13.67 -12.13
C ALA A 432 15.21 15.08 -11.52
N PRO A 433 15.70 15.33 -10.27
CA PRO A 433 15.62 16.66 -9.66
C PRO A 433 16.51 17.65 -10.44
N PHE A 434 15.93 18.77 -10.88
CA PHE A 434 16.71 19.93 -11.32
C PHE A 434 17.46 20.50 -10.12
N PRO A 435 18.68 21.04 -10.31
CA PRO A 435 19.40 21.71 -9.23
C PRO A 435 18.62 22.97 -8.83
N ALA A 436 18.04 22.96 -7.63
CA ALA A 436 17.37 24.12 -7.06
C ALA A 436 18.39 25.26 -6.80
N ASP A 437 17.94 26.51 -6.96
CA ASP A 437 18.71 27.68 -6.54
C ASP A 437 18.94 27.62 -5.01
N PRO A 438 20.21 27.60 -4.54
CA PRO A 438 20.52 27.59 -3.12
C PRO A 438 19.92 28.76 -2.33
N GLY A 439 19.64 29.90 -3.00
CA GLY A 439 19.00 31.06 -2.39
C GLY A 439 17.48 30.91 -2.20
N ALA A 440 16.82 30.08 -3.00
CA ALA A 440 15.36 29.90 -2.97
C ALA A 440 14.90 28.95 -1.86
N VAL A 441 15.71 27.94 -1.52
CA VAL A 441 15.38 26.90 -0.53
C VAL A 441 15.17 27.47 0.89
N PRO A 442 16.07 28.30 1.44
CA PRO A 442 15.89 28.85 2.79
C PRO A 442 14.65 29.75 2.91
N ILE A 443 14.31 30.47 1.83
CA ILE A 443 13.14 31.35 1.77
C ILE A 443 11.87 30.49 1.82
N TRP A 444 11.77 29.47 0.96
CA TRP A 444 10.62 28.55 0.97
C TRP A 444 10.46 27.85 2.32
N GLU A 445 11.55 27.38 2.93
CA GLU A 445 11.52 26.75 4.26
C GLU A 445 11.06 27.73 5.37
N GLY A 446 11.35 29.02 5.23
CA GLY A 446 10.82 30.08 6.11
C GLY A 446 9.31 30.24 5.95
N VAL A 447 8.82 30.36 4.71
CA VAL A 447 7.39 30.47 4.38
C VAL A 447 6.62 29.25 4.84
N ARG A 448 7.12 28.04 4.53
CA ARG A 448 6.53 26.76 4.91
C ARG A 448 6.33 26.70 6.43
N ARG A 449 7.37 26.95 7.21
CA ARG A 449 7.28 26.92 8.69
C ARG A 449 6.30 27.96 9.24
N SER A 450 6.26 29.15 8.64
CA SER A 450 5.34 30.21 9.06
C SER A 450 3.88 29.82 8.83
N VAL A 451 3.57 29.24 7.67
CA VAL A 451 2.21 28.79 7.31
C VAL A 451 1.82 27.55 8.11
N GLU A 452 2.73 26.59 8.30
CA GLU A 452 2.51 25.42 9.16
C GLU A 452 2.18 25.81 10.61
N ALA A 453 2.86 26.83 11.14
CA ALA A 453 2.57 27.35 12.48
C ALA A 453 1.20 28.04 12.55
N ALA A 454 0.83 28.80 11.52
CA ALA A 454 -0.47 29.48 11.44
C ALA A 454 -1.64 28.49 11.29
N HIS A 455 -1.39 27.32 10.71
CA HIS A 455 -2.36 26.24 10.48
C HIS A 455 -2.02 24.99 11.28
N ALA A 456 -1.56 25.15 12.51
CA ALA A 456 -1.21 24.02 13.37
C ALA A 456 -2.42 23.08 13.64
N ASP A 457 -3.64 23.61 13.49
CA ASP A 457 -4.91 22.88 13.56
C ASP A 457 -5.27 22.13 12.25
N ARG A 458 -4.55 22.37 11.15
CA ARG A 458 -4.78 21.76 9.83
C ARG A 458 -3.53 21.05 9.30
N PRO A 459 -3.29 19.80 9.73
CA PRO A 459 -2.08 19.03 9.37
C PRO A 459 -1.88 18.79 7.87
N ILE A 460 -2.94 18.89 7.06
CA ILE A 460 -2.84 18.82 5.59
C ILE A 460 -1.98 19.95 5.03
N THR A 461 -2.01 21.14 5.64
CA THR A 461 -1.19 22.27 5.22
C THR A 461 0.29 21.90 5.25
N ALA A 462 0.77 21.25 6.32
CA ALA A 462 2.15 20.78 6.41
C ALA A 462 2.48 19.70 5.36
N THR A 463 1.58 18.73 5.18
CA THR A 463 1.78 17.63 4.20
C THR A 463 1.82 18.14 2.76
N MET A 464 0.95 19.08 2.43
CA MET A 464 0.85 19.69 1.11
C MET A 464 2.06 20.59 0.83
N LEU A 465 2.47 21.42 1.80
CA LEU A 465 3.64 22.27 1.65
C LEU A 465 4.95 21.48 1.58
N ALA A 466 5.04 20.30 2.22
CA ALA A 466 6.18 19.38 2.07
C ALA A 466 6.31 18.80 0.64
N SER A 467 5.24 18.86 -0.17
CA SER A 467 5.24 18.43 -1.58
C SER A 467 5.51 19.58 -2.56
N VAL A 468 5.84 20.76 -2.04
CA VAL A 468 6.25 21.95 -2.79
C VAL A 468 7.75 22.14 -2.59
N TYR A 469 8.47 22.33 -3.69
CA TYR A 469 9.92 22.50 -3.72
C TYR A 469 10.26 23.88 -4.27
N ALA A 470 11.21 24.56 -3.65
CA ALA A 470 11.76 25.79 -4.21
C ALA A 470 12.52 25.48 -5.51
N ASP A 471 12.29 26.27 -6.55
CA ASP A 471 12.99 26.17 -7.83
C ASP A 471 14.03 27.29 -7.94
N ARG A 472 13.56 28.54 -8.03
CA ARG A 472 14.41 29.73 -8.21
C ARG A 472 13.67 31.02 -7.88
N ILE A 473 14.42 32.12 -7.84
CA ILE A 473 13.88 33.48 -7.66
C ILE A 473 13.99 34.23 -8.99
N GLU A 474 12.88 34.82 -9.45
CA GLU A 474 12.84 35.68 -10.63
C GLU A 474 12.30 37.06 -10.24
N GLY A 475 13.19 38.04 -10.10
CA GLY A 475 12.82 39.40 -9.67
C GLY A 475 12.23 39.41 -8.26
N ASN A 476 10.97 39.80 -8.13
CA ASN A 476 10.21 39.79 -6.86
C ASN A 476 9.35 38.53 -6.67
N THR A 477 9.57 37.49 -7.48
CA THR A 477 8.77 36.26 -7.51
C THR A 477 9.57 35.06 -7.06
N LEU A 478 9.05 34.30 -6.09
CA LEU A 478 9.55 32.97 -5.78
C LEU A 478 8.83 31.95 -6.68
N ILE A 479 9.60 31.16 -7.43
CA ILE A 479 9.06 30.06 -8.23
C ILE A 479 9.25 28.76 -7.45
N CYS A 480 8.16 28.03 -7.29
CA CYS A 480 8.14 26.70 -6.69
C CYS A 480 7.58 25.67 -7.66
N GLN A 481 7.99 24.42 -7.47
CA GLN A 481 7.48 23.26 -8.19
C GLN A 481 6.67 22.39 -7.24
N THR A 482 5.64 21.74 -7.76
CA THR A 482 4.83 20.77 -7.02
C THR A 482 4.98 19.39 -7.61
N ARG A 483 4.98 18.37 -6.75
CA ARG A 483 5.11 16.97 -7.18
C ARG A 483 3.92 16.48 -7.99
N ASN A 484 2.72 17.02 -7.74
CA ASN A 484 1.49 16.57 -8.36
C ASN A 484 0.51 17.74 -8.60
N ALA A 485 -0.43 17.52 -9.54
CA ALA A 485 -1.41 18.52 -9.95
C ALA A 485 -2.35 18.95 -8.81
N PHE A 486 -2.57 18.08 -7.83
CA PHE A 486 -3.40 18.40 -6.67
C PHE A 486 -2.73 19.42 -5.74
N THR A 487 -1.46 19.25 -5.39
CA THR A 487 -0.70 20.25 -4.62
C THR A 487 -0.59 21.55 -5.39
N HIS A 488 -0.40 21.48 -6.71
CA HIS A 488 -0.46 22.67 -7.57
C HIS A 488 -1.79 23.41 -7.43
N ASP A 489 -2.92 22.72 -7.62
CA ASP A 489 -4.25 23.33 -7.59
C ASP A 489 -4.64 23.81 -6.19
N TRP A 490 -4.23 23.08 -5.15
CA TRP A 490 -4.43 23.48 -3.75
C TRP A 490 -3.66 24.75 -3.41
N VAL A 491 -2.38 24.85 -3.77
CA VAL A 491 -1.59 26.07 -3.57
C VAL A 491 -2.18 27.23 -4.38
N ARG A 492 -2.68 26.98 -5.60
CA ARG A 492 -3.32 27.99 -6.45
C ARG A 492 -4.75 28.35 -6.04
N GLY A 493 -5.34 27.62 -5.10
CA GLY A 493 -6.65 27.97 -4.55
C GLY A 493 -6.60 29.37 -3.96
N ALA A 494 -7.61 30.20 -4.25
CA ALA A 494 -7.58 31.64 -3.97
C ALA A 494 -7.22 31.98 -2.50
N ALA A 495 -7.70 31.20 -1.54
CA ALA A 495 -7.37 31.40 -0.12
C ALA A 495 -5.89 31.09 0.19
N MET A 496 -5.40 29.95 -0.28
CA MET A 496 -4.03 29.49 0.01
C MET A 496 -2.98 30.31 -0.76
N ALA A 497 -3.29 30.70 -2.00
CA ALA A 497 -2.41 31.56 -2.80
C ALA A 497 -2.17 32.92 -2.14
N VAL A 498 -3.24 33.57 -1.66
CA VAL A 498 -3.14 34.85 -0.95
C VAL A 498 -2.34 34.71 0.34
N GLU A 499 -2.60 33.63 1.08
CA GLU A 499 -1.94 33.37 2.34
C GLU A 499 -0.44 33.09 2.19
N LEU A 500 -0.05 32.27 1.23
CA LEU A 500 1.34 31.99 0.93
C LEU A 500 2.09 33.23 0.43
N SER A 501 1.46 34.06 -0.40
CA SER A 501 2.02 35.35 -0.81
C SER A 501 2.21 36.31 0.36
N ARG A 502 1.28 36.33 1.33
CA ARG A 502 1.42 37.13 2.55
C ARG A 502 2.63 36.67 3.37
N HIS A 503 2.72 35.38 3.67
CA HIS A 503 3.84 34.81 4.44
C HIS A 503 5.18 34.95 3.71
N LEU A 504 5.20 34.88 2.37
CA LEU A 504 6.38 35.15 1.56
C LEU A 504 6.85 36.59 1.72
N SER A 505 5.93 37.55 1.67
CA SER A 505 6.26 38.97 1.85
C SER A 505 6.77 39.26 3.26
N GLU A 506 6.13 38.69 4.29
CA GLU A 506 6.58 38.81 5.68
C GLU A 506 7.97 38.20 5.90
N THR A 507 8.21 36.99 5.38
CA THR A 507 9.49 36.27 5.54
C THR A 507 10.66 36.99 4.85
N THR A 508 10.38 37.77 3.80
CA THR A 508 11.41 38.44 2.99
C THR A 508 11.42 39.96 3.18
N GLU A 509 10.77 40.48 4.22
CA GLU A 509 10.66 41.93 4.48
C GLU A 509 10.17 42.74 3.26
N GLY A 510 9.27 42.14 2.47
CA GLY A 510 8.68 42.74 1.28
C GLY A 510 9.52 42.66 0.00
N GLN A 511 10.68 42.01 0.03
CA GLN A 511 11.53 41.84 -1.15
C GLN A 511 10.87 40.93 -2.20
N LEU A 512 10.23 39.84 -1.76
CA LEU A 512 9.42 38.97 -2.62
C LEU A 512 7.94 39.19 -2.33
N LYS A 513 7.13 39.31 -3.38
CA LYS A 513 5.70 39.64 -3.29
C LYS A 513 4.80 38.63 -3.97
N GLU A 514 5.34 37.84 -4.90
CA GLU A 514 4.58 36.88 -5.70
C GLU A 514 5.13 35.47 -5.50
N LEU A 515 4.23 34.51 -5.27
CA LEU A 515 4.54 33.09 -5.30
C LEU A 515 3.95 32.50 -6.59
N ARG A 516 4.79 31.92 -7.44
CA ARG A 516 4.34 31.16 -8.61
C ARG A 516 4.64 29.69 -8.41
N VAL A 517 3.61 28.88 -8.53
CA VAL A 517 3.75 27.42 -8.46
C VAL A 517 3.53 26.83 -9.84
N ARG A 518 4.47 26.01 -10.28
CA ARG A 518 4.38 25.23 -11.51
C ARG A 518 4.19 23.76 -11.15
N LEU A 519 3.39 23.08 -11.95
CA LEU A 519 3.36 21.62 -11.92
C LEU A 519 4.68 21.14 -12.51
N ARG A 520 5.38 20.24 -11.81
CA ARG A 520 6.59 19.63 -12.34
C ARG A 520 6.22 18.83 -13.60
N ALA A 521 6.63 19.33 -14.77
CA ALA A 521 6.52 18.55 -16.01
C ALA A 521 7.49 17.36 -15.95
N PRO A 522 7.14 16.18 -16.48
CA PRO A 522 8.15 15.19 -16.82
C PRO A 522 9.13 15.88 -17.79
N SER A 523 10.43 15.86 -17.48
CA SER A 523 11.46 16.67 -18.14
C SER A 523 11.43 16.51 -19.66
N GLU A 524 11.29 17.61 -20.42
CA GLU A 524 11.44 17.63 -21.89
C GLU A 524 12.87 17.34 -22.35
N ASP A 525 13.88 17.49 -21.47
CA ASP A 525 15.28 17.27 -21.82
C ASP A 525 15.63 15.81 -22.16
N ALA A 526 14.76 14.85 -21.84
CA ALA A 526 14.89 13.46 -22.30
C ALA A 526 14.38 13.22 -23.74
N LEU A 527 13.68 14.18 -24.34
CA LEU A 527 13.17 14.09 -25.72
C LEU A 527 14.15 14.65 -26.76
N VAL A 528 15.19 15.38 -26.34
CA VAL A 528 16.16 16.01 -27.27
C VAL A 528 17.37 15.10 -27.54
N GLU A 529 17.70 14.16 -26.65
CA GLU A 529 18.79 13.18 -26.89
C GLU A 529 18.41 12.00 -27.81
N GLU A 530 17.13 11.79 -28.13
CA GLU A 530 16.70 10.81 -29.15
C GLU A 530 16.57 11.42 -30.57
N ALA A 531 16.83 12.72 -30.73
CA ALA A 531 16.79 13.42 -32.03
C ALA A 531 18.17 13.92 -32.52
N ARG A 532 19.26 13.38 -31.97
CA ARG A 532 20.62 13.46 -32.53
C ARG A 532 21.22 12.05 -32.59
#